data_AF-A0A0U1NNX4-F1
#
_entry.id   AF-A0A0U1NNX4-F1
#
_cell.length_a   1.000
_cell.length_b   1.000
_cell.length_c   1.000
_cell.angle_alpha   90.00
_cell.angle_beta   90.00
_cell.angle_gamma   90.00
#
_symmetry.space_group_name_H-M   'P 1'
#
loop_
_entity.id
_entity.type
_entity.pdbx_description
1 polymer ?
#
loop_
_entity_poly.entity_id
_entity_poly.type
_entity_poly.pdbx_seq_one_letter_code
_entity_poly.pdbx_strand_id
1 'polypeptide(L)'
;MARKRYSHEDALKLLREIDVHLHDGLDVVGACRKAGISDKTYYYWRKKFGGLGRPQLSEMKALKKENERLKKIVADLQLDKLILKESLDYLKPKA
;
A
#
# COMPACT_ATOMS: atom_id res chain seq x y z
N MET A 1 20.27 -1.42 18.79
CA MET A 1 18.89 -0.91 18.92
C MET A 1 18.01 -1.52 17.85
N ALA A 2 16.83 -2.04 18.21
CA ALA A 2 15.91 -2.65 17.25
C ALA A 2 15.40 -1.61 16.25
N ARG A 3 15.41 -1.93 14.95
CA ARG A 3 14.95 -1.04 13.90
C ARG A 3 13.42 -0.97 13.94
N LYS A 4 12.87 0.17 14.37
CA LYS A 4 11.42 0.41 14.33
C LYS A 4 10.92 0.33 12.88
N ARG A 5 9.97 -0.57 12.61
CA ARG A 5 9.30 -0.66 11.30
C ARG A 5 8.12 0.30 11.32
N TYR A 6 8.03 1.16 10.32
CA TYR A 6 6.92 2.10 10.15
C TYR A 6 6.00 1.58 9.05
N SER A 7 4.69 1.62 9.30
CA SER A 7 3.71 1.43 8.24
C SER A 7 3.65 2.66 7.32
N HIS A 8 2.97 2.52 6.18
CA HIS A 8 2.71 3.65 5.28
C HIS A 8 1.86 4.73 5.98
N GLU A 9 0.95 4.33 6.86
CA GLU A 9 0.11 5.25 7.65
C GLU A 9 0.94 6.00 8.70
N ASP A 10 1.85 5.31 9.39
CA ASP A 10 2.76 5.95 10.36
C ASP A 10 3.66 6.97 9.68
N ALA A 11 4.20 6.64 8.50
CA ALA A 11 5.05 7.54 7.71
C ALA A 11 4.32 8.84 7.34
N LEU A 12 3.08 8.74 6.87
CA LEU A 12 2.27 9.92 6.55
C LEU A 12 1.89 10.74 7.78
N LYS A 13 1.60 10.09 8.91
CA LYS A 13 1.28 10.78 10.16
C LYS A 13 2.48 11.61 10.62
N LEU A 14 3.67 11.02 10.62
CA LEU A 14 4.91 11.70 10.99
C LEU A 14 5.30 12.80 9.99
N LEU A 15 5.11 12.60 8.69
CA LEU A 15 5.32 13.67 7.70
C LEU A 15 4.45 14.89 7.98
N ARG A 16 3.18 14.71 8.37
CA ARG A 16 2.29 15.82 8.74
C ARG A 16 2.70 16.49 10.04
N GLU A 17 3.12 15.72 11.04
CA GLU A 17 3.65 16.27 12.29
C GLU A 17 4.88 17.16 12.03
N ILE A 18 5.78 16.69 11.15
CA ILE A 18 6.93 17.49 10.71
C ILE A 18 6.47 18.74 9.94
N ASP A 19 5.51 18.62 9.01
CA ASP A 19 4.98 19.77 8.27
C ASP A 19 4.38 20.84 9.22
N VAL A 20 3.73 20.43 10.32
CA VAL A 20 3.24 21.34 11.37
C VAL A 20 4.40 22.05 12.07
N HIS A 21 5.42 21.30 12.50
CA HIS A 21 6.60 21.89 13.14
C HIS A 21 7.35 22.87 12.24
N LEU A 22 7.44 22.57 10.94
CA LEU A 22 8.02 23.47 9.95
C LEU A 22 7.20 24.76 9.81
N HIS A 23 5.87 24.66 9.82
CA HIS A 23 4.99 25.83 9.80
C HIS A 23 5.13 26.69 11.07
N ASP A 24 5.39 26.07 12.21
CA ASP A 24 5.70 26.75 13.48
C ASP A 24 7.11 27.38 13.52
N GLY A 25 7.86 27.30 12.41
CA GLY A 25 9.16 27.95 12.25
C GLY A 25 10.37 27.10 12.63
N LEU A 26 10.19 25.80 12.90
CA LEU A 26 11.33 24.90 13.07
C LEU A 26 12.01 24.62 11.73
N ASP A 27 13.31 24.35 11.80
CA ASP A 27 14.05 23.78 10.68
C ASP A 27 13.76 22.27 10.54
N VAL A 28 14.12 21.71 9.38
CA VAL A 28 13.88 20.29 9.07
C VAL A 28 14.52 19.36 10.09
N VAL A 29 15.74 19.69 10.54
CA VAL A 29 16.49 18.87 11.50
C VAL A 29 15.79 18.88 12.86
N GLY A 30 15.37 20.04 13.35
CA GLY A 30 14.63 20.19 14.60
C GLY A 30 13.26 19.50 14.55
N ALA A 31 12.54 19.64 13.44
CA ALA A 31 11.25 18.99 13.24
C ALA A 31 11.38 17.45 13.17
N CYS A 32 12.38 16.92 12.46
CA CYS A 32 12.65 15.48 12.41
C CYS A 32 13.03 14.92 13.79
N ARG A 33 13.88 15.65 14.54
CA ARG A 33 14.25 15.27 15.91
C ARG A 33 13.04 15.24 16.84
N LYS A 34 12.13 16.22 16.76
CA LYS A 34 10.87 16.22 17.54
C LYS A 34 9.97 15.03 17.18
N ALA A 35 9.83 14.74 15.89
CA ALA A 35 9.06 13.60 15.40
C ALA A 35 9.77 12.24 15.62
N GLY A 36 10.98 12.23 16.18
CA GLY A 36 11.73 11.02 16.50
C GLY A 36 12.20 10.22 15.28
N ILE A 37 12.45 10.88 14.14
CA ILE A 37 12.99 10.26 12.93
C ILE A 37 14.26 10.98 12.44
N SER A 38 15.04 10.30 11.60
CA SER A 38 16.18 10.94 10.92
C SER A 38 15.76 11.72 9.69
N ASP A 39 16.50 12.77 9.35
CA ASP A 39 16.28 13.58 8.15
C ASP A 39 16.31 12.74 6.87
N LYS A 40 17.17 11.72 6.83
CA LYS A 40 17.22 10.74 5.74
C LYS A 40 15.88 10.01 5.56
N THR A 41 15.24 9.64 6.66
CA THR A 41 13.90 9.03 6.64
C THR A 41 12.87 10.03 6.14
N TYR A 42 12.92 11.27 6.61
CA TYR A 42 12.03 12.34 6.17
C TYR A 42 12.09 12.56 4.65
N TYR A 43 13.27 12.79 4.07
CA TYR A 43 13.39 13.04 2.63
C TYR A 43 12.98 11.82 1.78
N TYR A 44 13.31 10.60 2.24
CA TYR A 44 12.86 9.39 1.58
C TYR A 44 11.32 9.29 1.57
N TRP A 45 10.67 9.54 2.71
CA TRP A 45 9.21 9.54 2.79
C TRP A 45 8.59 10.71 2.04
N ARG A 46 9.19 11.90 2.02
CA ARG A 46 8.66 13.02 1.24
C ARG A 46 8.69 12.73 -0.26
N LYS A 47 9.75 12.08 -0.75
CA LYS A 47 9.81 11.59 -2.14
C LYS A 47 8.74 10.53 -2.43
N LYS A 48 8.50 9.62 -1.49
CA LYS A 48 7.60 8.48 -1.67
C LYS A 48 6.12 8.83 -1.44
N PHE A 49 5.83 9.76 -0.55
CA PHE A 49 4.50 10.03 0.00
C PHE A 49 4.12 11.51 0.03
N GLY A 50 5.01 12.43 -0.28
CA GLY A 50 4.77 13.87 -0.15
C GLY A 50 3.66 14.44 -1.03
N GLY A 51 3.22 13.70 -2.05
CA GLY A 51 2.03 14.01 -2.88
C GLY A 51 0.79 13.15 -2.55
N LEU A 52 0.89 12.22 -1.59
CA LEU A 52 -0.19 11.31 -1.20
C LEU A 52 -0.87 11.84 0.06
N GLY A 53 -2.07 12.40 -0.08
CA GLY A 53 -2.96 12.73 1.02
C GLY A 53 -3.64 11.50 1.63
N ARG A 54 -4.25 11.67 2.82
CA ARG A 54 -5.02 10.61 3.50
C ARG A 54 -6.13 9.99 2.64
N PRO A 55 -6.92 10.75 1.86
CA PRO A 55 -7.96 10.17 1.00
C PRO A 55 -7.37 9.21 -0.04
N GLN A 56 -6.29 9.61 -0.72
CA GLN A 56 -5.62 8.76 -1.71
C GLN A 56 -5.02 7.49 -1.09
N LEU A 57 -4.53 7.54 0.15
CA LEU A 57 -4.05 6.33 0.83
C LEU A 57 -5.20 5.37 1.17
N SER A 58 -6.32 5.88 1.66
CA SER A 58 -7.52 5.08 1.96
C SER A 58 -8.05 4.40 0.70
N GLU A 59 -8.16 5.16 -0.39
CA GLU A 59 -8.55 4.65 -1.70
C GLU A 59 -7.58 3.59 -2.21
N MET A 60 -6.26 3.82 -2.11
CA MET A 60 -5.26 2.83 -2.50
C MET A 60 -5.38 1.52 -1.70
N LYS A 61 -5.71 1.60 -0.40
CA LYS A 61 -5.91 0.41 0.45
C LYS A 61 -7.19 -0.34 0.05
N ALA A 62 -8.27 0.38 -0.21
CA ALA A 62 -9.53 -0.20 -0.69
C ALA A 62 -9.33 -0.89 -2.06
N LEU A 63 -8.65 -0.23 -2.99
CA LEU A 63 -8.33 -0.79 -4.31
C LEU A 63 -7.43 -2.03 -4.20
N LYS A 64 -6.46 -2.05 -3.29
CA LYS A 64 -5.63 -3.25 -3.07
C LYS A 64 -6.45 -4.43 -2.57
N LYS A 65 -7.32 -4.21 -1.57
CA LYS A 65 -8.21 -5.25 -1.04
C LYS A 65 -9.16 -5.78 -2.12
N GLU A 66 -9.71 -4.88 -2.92
CA GLU A 66 -10.60 -5.27 -4.01
C GLU A 66 -9.85 -6.03 -5.11
N ASN A 67 -8.62 -5.62 -5.45
CA ASN A 67 -7.79 -6.33 -6.41
C ASN A 67 -7.46 -7.77 -5.94
N GLU A 68 -7.17 -7.96 -4.65
CA GLU A 68 -6.98 -9.29 -4.07
C GLU A 68 -8.25 -10.15 -4.17
N ARG A 69 -9.42 -9.57 -3.84
CA ARG A 69 -10.71 -10.25 -3.97
C ARG A 69 -11.00 -10.66 -5.41
N LEU A 70 -10.80 -9.73 -6.36
CA LEU A 70 -11.01 -9.98 -7.79
C LEU A 70 -10.06 -11.05 -8.32
N LYS A 71 -8.78 -11.02 -7.92
CA LYS A 71 -7.82 -12.07 -8.30
C LYS A 71 -8.26 -13.45 -7.84
N LYS A 72 -8.77 -13.58 -6.62
CA LYS A 72 -9.31 -14.84 -6.12
C LYS A 72 -10.49 -15.33 -6.96
N ILE A 73 -11.46 -14.45 -7.20
CA ILE A 73 -12.64 -14.79 -8.02
C ILE A 73 -12.23 -15.24 -9.43
N VAL A 74 -11.28 -14.53 -10.06
CA VAL A 74 -10.78 -14.90 -11.39
C VAL A 74 -10.07 -16.26 -11.38
N ALA A 75 -9.29 -16.56 -10.34
CA ALA A 75 -8.63 -17.85 -10.21
C ALA A 75 -9.65 -18.99 -10.06
N ASP A 76 -10.65 -18.82 -9.20
CA ASP A 76 -11.70 -19.80 -8.97
C ASP A 76 -12.50 -20.05 -10.27
N LEU A 77 -12.93 -18.98 -10.95
CA LEU A 77 -13.64 -19.10 -12.24
C LEU A 77 -12.81 -19.75 -13.34
N GLN A 78 -11.50 -19.48 -13.38
CA GLN A 78 -10.62 -20.08 -14.36
C GLN A 78 -10.44 -21.58 -14.09
N LEU A 79 -10.42 -22.00 -12.83
CA LEU A 79 -10.40 -23.41 -12.44
C LEU A 79 -11.68 -24.12 -12.88
N ASP A 80 -12.85 -23.56 -12.56
CA ASP A 80 -14.15 -24.12 -12.96
C ASP A 80 -14.24 -24.28 -14.49
N LYS A 81 -13.78 -23.27 -15.23
CA LYS A 81 -13.73 -23.31 -16.70
C LYS A 81 -12.86 -24.44 -17.22
N LEU A 82 -11.72 -24.72 -16.57
CA LEU A 82 -10.84 -25.83 -16.96
C LEU A 82 -11.53 -27.18 -16.73
N ILE A 83 -12.14 -27.36 -15.56
CA ILE A 83 -12.87 -28.58 -15.19
C ILE A 83 -14.03 -28.84 -16.17
N LEU A 84 -14.80 -27.81 -16.51
CA LEU A 84 -15.90 -27.92 -17.47
C LEU A 84 -15.43 -28.28 -18.88
N LYS A 85 -14.33 -27.69 -19.34
CA LYS A 85 -13.73 -28.04 -20.65
C LYS A 85 -13.27 -29.49 -20.69
N GLU A 86 -12.54 -29.91 -19.66
CA GLU A 86 -12.06 -31.29 -19.55
C GLU A 86 -13.24 -32.27 -19.52
N SER A 87 -14.29 -31.96 -18.76
CA SER A 87 -15.50 -32.79 -18.69
C SER A 87 -16.20 -32.89 -20.05
N LEU A 88 -16.30 -31.78 -20.79
CA LEU A 88 -16.86 -31.77 -22.15
C LEU A 88 -16.01 -32.60 -23.12
N ASP A 89 -14.69 -32.57 -23.00
CA ASP A 89 -13.80 -33.35 -23.85
C ASP A 89 -13.88 -34.84 -23.55
N TYR A 90 -14.08 -35.25 -22.29
CA TYR A 90 -14.38 -36.64 -21.93
C TYR A 90 -15.75 -37.13 -22.44
N LEU A 91 -16.75 -36.24 -22.50
CA LEU A 91 -18.11 -36.57 -22.95
C LEU A 91 -18.27 -36.58 -24.47
N LYS A 92 -17.34 -35.99 -25.22
CA LYS A 92 -17.32 -36.13 -26.68
C LYS A 92 -16.99 -37.59 -27.02
N PRO A 93 -17.83 -38.30 -27.79
CA PRO A 93 -17.50 -39.64 -28.23
C PRO A 93 -16.19 -39.59 -29.02
N LYS A 94 -15.21 -40.40 -28.62
CA LYS A 94 -14.02 -40.65 -29.45
C LYS A 94 -14.52 -41.25 -30.77
N ALA A 95 -14.39 -40.49 -31.85
CA ALA A 95 -14.53 -41.00 -33.21
C ALA A 95 -13.43 -42.02 -33.49
#